data_AF-G5J3G3-F1
#
_entry.id   AF-G5J3G3-F1
#
_cell.length_a   1.000
_cell.length_b   1.000
_cell.length_c   1.000
_cell.angle_alpha   90.00
_cell.angle_beta   90.00
_cell.angle_gamma   90.00
#
_symmetry.space_group_name_H-M   'P 1'
#
loop_
_entity.id
_entity.type
_entity.pdbx_description
1 polymer ?
#
loop_
_entity_poly.entity_id
_entity_poly.type
_entity_poly.pdbx_seq_one_letter_code
_entity_poly.pdbx_strand_id
1 'polypeptide(L)'
;MIQFVQCLKECWKAHGWGVLDIDLKYYQNGFIVPQISNSPFARFAPQNKRPMCFLEAGIMSAFFSKITGEKLHCIQTTCESMGANSNYFVIGLAERLESVEAWREEGHDHNKIMELLCRD
;
A
#
# COMPACT_ATOMS: atom_id res chain seq x y z
N MET A 1 7.42 -0.83 17.71
CA MET A 1 6.82 -0.96 16.36
C MET A 1 5.59 -1.88 16.35
N ILE A 2 5.68 -3.11 16.89
CA ILE A 2 4.56 -4.09 16.89
C ILE A 2 3.26 -3.54 17.50
N GLN A 3 3.31 -2.90 18.67
CA GLN A 3 2.11 -2.32 19.30
C GLN A 3 1.49 -1.19 18.47
N PHE A 4 2.29 -0.35 17.83
CA PHE A 4 1.79 0.72 16.95
C PHE A 4 1.09 0.15 15.71
N VAL A 5 1.69 -0.87 15.10
CA VAL A 5 1.07 -1.58 13.97
C VAL A 5 -0.24 -2.24 14.40
N GLN A 6 -0.28 -2.88 15.57
CA GLN A 6 -1.53 -3.45 16.07
C GLN A 6 -2.61 -2.39 16.32
N CYS A 7 -2.25 -1.27 16.96
CA CYS A 7 -3.18 -0.16 17.16
C CYS A 7 -3.70 0.40 15.83
N LEU A 8 -2.85 0.51 14.81
CA LEU A 8 -3.28 0.92 13.48
C LEU A 8 -4.27 -0.08 12.87
N LYS A 9 -4.00 -1.39 12.96
CA LYS A 9 -4.91 -2.45 12.48
C LYS A 9 -6.28 -2.38 13.14
N GLU A 10 -6.31 -2.26 14.47
CA GLU A 10 -7.58 -2.12 15.21
C GLU A 10 -8.29 -0.81 14.88
N CYS A 11 -7.55 0.29 14.75
CA CYS A 11 -8.11 1.58 14.33
C CYS A 11 -8.76 1.46 12.94
N TRP A 12 -8.09 0.81 11.99
CA TRP A 12 -8.61 0.57 10.64
C TRP A 12 -9.94 -0.17 10.66
N LYS A 13 -9.99 -1.25 11.45
CA LYS A 13 -11.18 -2.08 11.63
C LYS A 13 -12.32 -1.30 12.31
N ALA A 14 -12.01 -0.53 13.36
CA ALA A 14 -12.99 0.25 14.11
C ALA A 14 -13.67 1.33 13.25
N HIS A 15 -12.94 1.92 12.31
CA HIS A 15 -13.49 2.89 11.35
C HIS A 15 -14.21 2.24 10.17
N GLY A 16 -14.22 0.89 10.08
CA GLY A 16 -14.87 0.16 9.00
C GLY A 16 -14.15 0.28 7.66
N TRP A 17 -12.85 0.57 7.65
CA TRP A 17 -12.05 0.72 6.42
C TRP A 17 -11.55 -0.61 5.83
N GLY A 18 -12.07 -1.73 6.31
CA GLY A 18 -11.66 -3.07 5.91
C GLY A 18 -10.72 -3.72 6.93
N VAL A 19 -9.96 -4.71 6.47
CA VAL A 19 -8.98 -5.43 7.28
C VAL A 19 -7.58 -5.09 6.77
N LEU A 20 -6.80 -4.43 7.62
CA LEU A 20 -5.42 -4.04 7.36
C LEU A 20 -4.46 -5.10 7.88
N ASP A 21 -3.54 -5.53 7.03
CA ASP A 21 -2.31 -6.22 7.40
C ASP A 21 -1.09 -5.42 6.94
N ILE A 22 0.04 -5.60 7.62
CA ILE A 22 1.28 -4.91 7.32
C ILE A 22 2.39 -5.95 7.27
N ASP A 23 2.92 -6.18 6.08
CA ASP A 23 4.11 -7.00 5.87
C ASP A 23 5.38 -6.12 5.99
N LEU A 24 6.25 -6.49 6.93
CA LEU A 24 7.53 -5.86 7.20
C LEU A 24 8.72 -6.67 6.69
N LYS A 25 8.47 -7.74 5.92
CA LYS A 25 9.52 -8.58 5.31
C LYS A 25 10.53 -7.75 4.49
N TYR A 26 10.05 -6.71 3.82
CA TYR A 26 10.85 -5.84 2.94
C TYR A 26 11.46 -4.62 3.66
N TYR A 27 11.33 -4.55 4.99
CA TYR A 27 11.76 -3.39 5.76
C TYR A 27 13.27 -3.13 5.64
N GLN A 28 14.08 -4.20 5.57
CA GLN A 28 15.53 -4.08 5.36
C GLN A 28 15.89 -3.51 3.98
N ASN A 29 15.03 -3.74 2.99
CA ASN A 29 15.14 -3.11 1.67
C ASN A 29 14.53 -1.72 1.65
N GLY A 30 14.06 -1.17 2.78
CA GLY A 30 13.49 0.17 2.89
C GLY A 30 12.02 0.29 2.48
N PHE A 31 11.27 -0.84 2.43
CA PHE A 31 9.86 -0.84 2.05
C PHE A 31 8.96 -1.43 3.14
N ILE A 32 7.74 -0.91 3.23
CA ILE A 32 6.65 -1.47 4.05
C ILE A 32 5.50 -1.80 3.11
N VAL A 33 4.88 -2.96 3.28
CA VAL A 33 3.81 -3.43 2.39
C VAL A 33 2.50 -3.58 3.16
N PRO A 34 1.62 -2.57 3.12
CA PRO A 34 0.25 -2.72 3.58
C PRO A 34 -0.57 -3.59 2.62
N GLN A 35 -1.39 -4.46 3.18
CA GLN A 35 -2.45 -5.17 2.49
C GLN A 35 -3.79 -4.79 3.12
N ILE A 36 -4.76 -4.40 2.29
CA ILE A 36 -6.11 -4.10 2.76
C ILE A 36 -7.10 -4.96 1.98
N SER A 37 -7.94 -5.69 2.72
CA SER A 37 -9.05 -6.46 2.16
C SER A 37 -10.39 -5.92 2.64
N ASN A 38 -11.44 -6.14 1.85
CA ASN A 38 -12.77 -5.62 2.10
C ASN A 38 -12.79 -4.09 2.20
N SER A 39 -12.02 -3.40 1.35
CA SER A 39 -12.00 -1.93 1.36
C SER A 39 -13.33 -1.39 0.86
N PRO A 40 -14.06 -0.58 1.66
CA PRO A 40 -15.24 0.11 1.15
C PRO A 40 -14.88 1.10 0.04
N PHE A 41 -13.66 1.66 0.06
CA PHE A 41 -13.19 2.59 -0.96
C PHE A 41 -13.01 1.89 -2.29
N ALA A 42 -12.42 0.69 -2.31
CA ALA A 42 -12.32 -0.12 -3.51
C ALA A 42 -13.70 -0.58 -4.02
N ARG A 43 -14.60 -0.96 -3.10
CA ARG A 43 -15.94 -1.44 -3.43
C ARG A 43 -16.82 -0.40 -4.13
N PHE A 44 -16.76 0.85 -3.69
CA PHE A 44 -17.56 1.94 -4.26
C PHE A 44 -16.81 2.78 -5.30
N ALA A 45 -15.56 2.42 -5.60
CA ALA A 45 -14.79 3.09 -6.64
C ALA A 45 -15.40 2.83 -8.04
N PRO A 46 -15.38 3.83 -8.93
CA PRO A 46 -15.64 3.62 -10.34
C PRO A 46 -14.71 2.54 -10.90
N GLN A 47 -15.28 1.62 -11.68
CA GLN A 47 -14.51 0.58 -12.36
C GLN A 47 -13.65 1.22 -13.44
N ASN A 48 -12.34 1.24 -13.23
CA ASN A 48 -11.35 1.88 -14.09
C ASN A 48 -10.08 1.02 -14.17
N LYS A 49 -9.20 1.34 -15.13
CA LYS A 49 -7.90 0.66 -15.31
C LYS A 49 -6.83 1.10 -14.30
N ARG A 50 -7.18 1.94 -13.32
CA ARG A 50 -6.24 2.50 -12.34
C ARG A 50 -6.74 2.23 -10.93
N PRO A 51 -5.83 2.04 -9.96
CA PRO A 51 -6.20 1.90 -8.56
C PRO A 51 -6.84 3.18 -8.05
N MET A 52 -7.90 3.04 -7.25
CA MET A 52 -8.73 4.16 -6.80
C MET A 52 -8.64 4.41 -5.29
N CYS A 53 -7.84 3.63 -4.56
CA CYS A 53 -7.75 3.71 -3.10
C CYS A 53 -6.77 4.80 -2.63
N PHE A 54 -6.88 6.01 -3.21
CA PHE A 54 -5.99 7.13 -2.93
C PHE A 54 -6.07 7.61 -1.48
N LEU A 55 -7.24 7.51 -0.86
CA LEU A 55 -7.40 7.87 0.55
C LEU A 55 -6.59 6.94 1.45
N GLU A 56 -6.63 5.63 1.18
CA GLU A 56 -5.89 4.63 1.94
C GLU A 56 -4.39 4.83 1.78
N ALA A 57 -3.93 5.06 0.55
CA ALA A 57 -2.54 5.41 0.27
C ALA A 57 -2.12 6.72 0.96
N GLY A 58 -2.97 7.74 0.98
CA GLY A 58 -2.73 9.02 1.64
C GLY A 58 -2.59 8.87 3.16
N ILE A 59 -3.48 8.11 3.80
CA ILE A 59 -3.42 7.84 5.24
C ILE A 59 -2.15 7.07 5.58
N MET A 60 -1.81 6.02 4.82
CA MET A 60 -0.60 5.22 5.03
C MET A 60 0.66 6.07 4.88
N SER A 61 0.76 6.87 3.81
CA SER A 61 1.85 7.80 3.58
C SER A 61 2.05 8.75 4.76
N ALA A 62 0.97 9.42 5.21
CA ALA A 62 1.04 10.39 6.30
C ALA A 62 1.38 9.73 7.65
N PHE A 63 0.74 8.60 7.98
CA PHE A 63 0.94 7.89 9.23
C PHE A 63 2.38 7.40 9.39
N PHE A 64 2.89 6.68 8.39
CA PHE A 64 4.25 6.15 8.46
C PHE A 64 5.29 7.26 8.40
N SER A 65 5.08 8.32 7.61
CA SER A 65 5.99 9.47 7.61
C SER A 65 6.13 10.12 8.99
N LYS A 66 5.02 10.21 9.75
CA LYS A 66 5.06 10.76 11.10
C LYS A 66 5.78 9.86 12.10
N ILE A 67 5.67 8.54 11.96
CA ILE A 67 6.32 7.60 12.87
C ILE A 67 7.81 7.48 12.58
N THR A 68 8.21 7.47 11.31
CA THR A 68 9.62 7.31 10.93
C THR A 68 10.40 8.62 11.01
N GLY A 69 9.73 9.77 10.93
CA GLY A 69 10.39 11.07 10.77
C GLY A 69 10.84 11.35 9.34
N GLU A 70 10.63 10.41 8.42
CA GLU A 70 10.99 10.50 7.01
C GLU A 70 9.80 10.90 6.15
N LYS A 71 10.05 11.54 5.01
CA LYS A 71 8.99 11.84 4.03
C LYS A 71 8.75 10.63 3.14
N LEU A 72 7.86 9.75 3.60
CA LEU A 72 7.47 8.55 2.86
C LEU A 72 6.35 8.83 1.87
N HIS A 73 6.31 8.02 0.82
CA HIS A 73 5.24 7.98 -0.16
C HIS A 73 4.63 6.58 -0.19
N CYS A 74 3.37 6.46 -0.63
CA CYS A 74 2.64 5.20 -0.66
C CYS A 74 1.94 5.05 -2.01
N ILE A 75 2.21 3.95 -2.71
CA ILE A 75 1.61 3.65 -4.03
C ILE A 75 0.81 2.36 -3.95
N GLN A 76 -0.38 2.36 -4.55
CA GLN A 76 -1.18 1.15 -4.70
C GLN A 76 -0.73 0.38 -5.96
N THR A 77 -0.39 -0.89 -5.78
CA THR A 77 0.11 -1.78 -6.85
C THR A 77 -0.96 -2.74 -7.36
N THR A 78 -1.93 -3.10 -6.51
CA THR A 78 -3.08 -3.93 -6.89
C THR A 78 -4.34 -3.41 -6.21
N CYS A 79 -5.50 -3.67 -6.82
CA CYS A 79 -6.77 -3.14 -6.34
C CYS A 79 -7.91 -4.16 -6.49
N GLU A 80 -8.73 -4.31 -5.45
CA GLU A 80 -9.99 -5.07 -5.49
C GLU A 80 -10.94 -4.50 -6.56
N SER A 81 -10.90 -3.18 -6.79
CA SER A 81 -11.66 -2.54 -7.87
C SER A 81 -11.23 -2.95 -9.28
N MET A 82 -10.14 -3.71 -9.41
CA MET A 82 -9.62 -4.27 -10.67
C MET A 82 -9.75 -5.81 -10.71
N GLY A 83 -10.49 -6.40 -9.76
CA GLY A 83 -10.73 -7.85 -9.67
C GLY A 83 -9.68 -8.63 -8.86
N ALA A 84 -8.77 -7.95 -8.15
CA ALA A 84 -7.82 -8.62 -7.24
C ALA A 84 -8.50 -9.04 -5.92
N ASN A 85 -7.92 -10.03 -5.24
CA ASN A 85 -8.43 -10.51 -3.93
C ASN A 85 -8.18 -9.54 -2.78
N SER A 86 -7.26 -8.57 -2.94
CA SER A 86 -6.90 -7.57 -1.92
C SER A 86 -6.21 -6.38 -2.60
N ASN A 87 -6.18 -5.26 -1.89
CA ASN A 87 -5.40 -4.08 -2.25
C ASN A 87 -4.01 -4.18 -1.64
N TYR A 88 -2.96 -4.21 -2.46
CA TYR A 88 -1.58 -4.11 -1.98
C TYR A 88 -1.00 -2.73 -2.24
N PHE A 89 -0.27 -2.24 -1.25
CA PHE A 89 0.41 -0.95 -1.28
C PHE A 89 1.90 -1.15 -1.02
N VAL A 90 2.70 -0.18 -1.46
CA VAL A 90 4.13 -0.12 -1.16
C VAL A 90 4.42 1.27 -0.60
N ILE A 91 5.02 1.30 0.58
CA ILE A 91 5.49 2.52 1.24
C ILE A 91 7.01 2.56 1.18
N GLY A 92 7.58 3.70 0.80
CA GLY A 92 9.02 3.91 0.70
C GLY A 92 9.35 5.38 0.43
N LEU A 93 10.64 5.67 0.21
CA LEU A 93 11.08 6.99 -0.25
C LEU A 93 10.53 7.27 -1.65
N ALA A 94 10.12 8.52 -1.90
CA ALA A 94 9.51 8.90 -3.17
C ALA A 94 10.40 8.55 -4.38
N GLU A 95 11.69 8.84 -4.30
CA GLU A 95 12.70 8.56 -5.34
C GLU A 95 12.80 7.06 -5.67
N ARG A 96 12.54 6.18 -4.69
CA ARG A 96 12.60 4.72 -4.87
C ARG A 96 11.29 4.13 -5.42
N LEU A 97 10.23 4.93 -5.47
CA LEU A 97 8.92 4.50 -5.95
C LEU A 97 8.58 5.07 -7.34
N GLU A 98 9.45 5.88 -7.95
CA GLU A 98 9.19 6.56 -9.22
C GLU A 98 8.82 5.59 -10.36
N SER A 99 9.49 4.43 -10.44
CA SER A 99 9.26 3.46 -11.51
C SER A 99 8.01 2.58 -11.30
N VAL A 100 7.40 2.59 -10.12
CA VAL A 100 6.29 1.67 -9.78
C VAL A 100 5.06 1.91 -10.66
N GLU A 101 4.74 3.17 -10.96
CA GLU A 101 3.61 3.52 -11.81
C GLU A 101 3.81 2.99 -13.24
N ALA A 102 5.02 3.17 -13.81
CA ALA A 102 5.37 2.68 -15.14
C ALA A 102 5.26 1.14 -15.21
N TRP A 103 5.83 0.42 -14.25
CA TRP A 103 5.72 -1.04 -14.19
C TRP A 103 4.28 -1.54 -14.06
N ARG A 104 3.42 -0.80 -13.35
CA ARG A 104 1.99 -1.12 -13.29
C ARG A 104 1.30 -0.91 -14.63
N GLU A 105 1.64 0.15 -15.37
CA GLU A 105 1.12 0.39 -16.72
C GLU A 105 1.62 -0.67 -17.72
N GLU A 106 2.82 -1.22 -17.51
CA GLU A 106 3.39 -2.37 -18.24
C GLU A 106 2.74 -3.72 -17.84
N GLY A 107 1.86 -3.74 -16.84
CA GLY A 107 1.12 -4.92 -16.41
C GLY A 107 1.86 -5.82 -15.42
N HIS A 108 2.91 -5.34 -14.76
CA HIS A 108 3.57 -6.08 -13.69
C HIS A 108 2.65 -6.20 -12.47
N ASP A 109 2.58 -7.41 -11.91
CA ASP A 109 1.85 -7.66 -10.67
C ASP A 109 2.65 -7.19 -9.43
N HIS A 110 1.99 -7.22 -8.27
CA HIS A 110 2.60 -6.79 -7.01
C HIS A 110 3.92 -7.51 -6.71
N ASN A 111 3.95 -8.83 -6.87
CA ASN A 111 5.14 -9.62 -6.55
C ASN A 111 6.29 -9.23 -7.46
N LYS A 112 6.02 -9.03 -8.76
CA LYS A 112 7.02 -8.62 -9.72
C LYS A 112 7.56 -7.22 -9.42
N ILE A 113 6.68 -6.28 -9.06
CA ILE A 113 7.08 -4.93 -8.63
C ILE A 113 7.99 -5.01 -7.40
N MET A 114 7.63 -5.82 -6.40
CA MET A 114 8.45 -5.99 -5.19
C MET A 114 9.81 -6.63 -5.48
N GLU A 115 9.88 -7.61 -6.39
CA GLU A 115 11.16 -8.16 -6.86
C GLU A 115 12.04 -7.08 -7.49
N LEU A 116 11.48 -6.22 -8.34
CA LEU A 116 12.22 -5.16 -9.02
C LEU A 116 12.71 -4.10 -8.02
N LEU A 117 11.86 -3.70 -7.07
CA LEU A 117 12.22 -2.74 -6.02
C LEU A 117 13.34 -3.23 -5.10
N CYS A 118 13.45 -4.55 -4.89
CA CYS A 118 14.43 -5.14 -3.96
C CYS A 118 15.72 -5.62 -4.65
N ARG A 119 15.90 -5.35 -5.95
CA ARG A 119 17.09 -5.77 -6.71
C ARG A 119 18.32 -4.87 -6.52
N ASP A 120 18.18 -3.78 -5.75
CA ASP A 120 19.26 -2.85 -5.41
C ASP A 120 19.74 -3.07 -3.96
#